data_AF-A0A0F9KHY7-F1
#
_entry.id   AF-A0A0F9KHY7-F1
#
_cell.length_a   1.000
_cell.length_b   1.000
_cell.length_c   1.000
_cell.angle_alpha   90.00
_cell.angle_beta   90.00
_cell.angle_gamma   90.00
#
_symmetry.space_group_name_H-M   'P 1'
#
loop_
_entity.id
_entity.type
_entity.pdbx_description
1 polymer ?
#
loop_
_entity_poly.entity_id
_entity_poly.type
_entity_poly.pdbx_seq_one_letter_code
_entity_poly.pdbx_strand_id
1 'polypeptide(L)'
;MSKQIKAGFPGFEHRVKSLLWGKIIGPKNDRPDYIRWENLVKELQEEEGVNRRQAIVNASLTFDCLSVIIADYNLSQYGVPNTSINAEATVSVSSRDVRQSYRENLRWAIDAAGKFMRTKEEPNDCPNDAAYYLYQQAIQDPKDFLGKVGQVEVKASSQEEIEENDRKQATKSIEDIDEMLATLDEENENNAD
;
A
#
# COMPACT_ATOMS: atom_id res chain seq x y z
N MET A 1 2.16 23.21 -12.08
CA MET A 1 2.53 21.94 -12.73
C MET A 1 1.24 21.17 -13.00
N SER A 2 0.86 20.96 -14.26
CA SER A 2 -0.37 20.21 -14.59
C SER A 2 -0.16 18.73 -14.31
N LYS A 3 -0.94 18.17 -13.37
CA LYS A 3 -1.01 16.72 -13.17
C LYS A 3 -1.50 16.07 -14.47
N GLN A 4 -0.72 15.12 -14.99
CA GLN A 4 -1.20 14.27 -16.09
C GLN A 4 -2.39 13.46 -15.58
N ILE A 5 -3.54 13.60 -16.23
CA ILE A 5 -4.74 12.82 -15.92
C ILE A 5 -4.41 11.35 -16.21
N LYS A 6 -4.41 10.50 -15.17
CA LYS A 6 -4.07 9.08 -15.29
C LYS A 6 -5.21 8.30 -15.99
N ALA A 7 -4.84 7.17 -16.60
CA ALA A 7 -5.63 6.36 -17.54
C ALA A 7 -7.10 6.09 -17.13
N GLY A 8 -7.97 5.83 -18.12
CA GLY A 8 -9.44 5.72 -18.00
C GLY A 8 -10.00 4.70 -16.98
N PHE A 9 -11.34 4.55 -16.96
CA PHE A 9 -12.12 3.95 -15.86
C PHE A 9 -11.60 2.61 -15.27
N PRO A 10 -11.11 1.63 -16.06
CA PRO A 10 -10.54 0.40 -15.50
C PRO A 10 -9.36 0.64 -14.55
N GLY A 11 -8.60 1.72 -14.76
CA GLY A 11 -7.49 2.12 -13.90
C GLY A 11 -7.95 2.63 -12.53
N PHE A 12 -9.06 3.38 -12.47
CA PHE A 12 -9.62 3.87 -11.20
C PHE A 12 -10.10 2.71 -10.32
N GLU A 13 -10.96 1.84 -10.87
CA GLU A 13 -11.49 0.69 -10.13
C GLU A 13 -10.36 -0.22 -9.62
N HIS A 14 -9.38 -0.51 -10.47
CA HIS A 14 -8.26 -1.35 -10.08
C HIS A 14 -7.44 -0.75 -8.93
N ARG A 15 -7.16 0.56 -8.99
CA ARG A 15 -6.38 1.28 -7.97
C ARG A 15 -7.11 1.33 -6.62
N VAL A 16 -8.42 1.60 -6.64
CA VAL A 16 -9.28 1.51 -5.45
C VAL A 16 -9.24 0.12 -4.85
N LYS A 17 -9.50 -0.93 -5.66
CA LYS A 17 -9.47 -2.32 -5.20
C LYS A 17 -8.13 -2.70 -4.61
N SER A 18 -7.03 -2.39 -5.29
CA SER A 18 -5.67 -2.68 -4.83
C SER A 18 -5.37 -2.02 -3.49
N LEU A 19 -5.84 -0.78 -3.26
CA LEU A 19 -5.61 -0.08 -2.02
C LEU A 19 -6.41 -0.69 -0.87
N LEU A 20 -7.72 -0.89 -1.06
CA LEU A 20 -8.60 -1.47 -0.04
C LEU A 20 -8.28 -2.95 0.26
N TRP A 21 -7.67 -3.65 -0.70
CA TRP A 21 -7.19 -5.01 -0.51
C TRP A 21 -5.98 -5.08 0.42
N GLY A 22 -5.16 -4.02 0.45
CA GLY A 22 -3.94 -3.93 1.24
C GLY A 22 -4.22 -3.55 2.68
N LYS A 23 -4.68 -4.49 3.52
CA LYS A 23 -4.96 -4.23 4.94
C LYS A 23 -3.84 -4.68 5.89
N ILE A 24 -3.55 -3.86 6.90
CA ILE A 24 -2.78 -4.22 8.12
C ILE A 24 -3.72 -4.80 9.20
N ILE A 25 -4.92 -4.22 9.36
CA ILE A 25 -5.84 -4.47 10.46
C ILE A 25 -6.80 -5.64 10.18
N GLY A 26 -6.52 -6.82 10.75
CA GLY A 26 -7.46 -7.97 10.79
C GLY A 26 -6.77 -9.31 10.53
N PRO A 27 -7.50 -10.44 10.58
CA PRO A 27 -6.99 -11.74 10.12
C PRO A 27 -6.49 -11.66 8.67
N LYS A 28 -5.50 -12.50 8.29
CA LYS A 28 -4.84 -12.49 6.96
C LYS A 28 -5.80 -12.57 5.76
N ASN A 29 -7.01 -13.12 5.98
CA ASN A 29 -8.07 -13.31 4.99
C ASN A 29 -9.23 -12.33 5.13
N ASP A 30 -9.25 -11.50 6.17
CA ASP A 30 -10.29 -10.52 6.37
C ASP A 30 -9.94 -9.24 5.62
N ARG A 31 -10.88 -8.77 4.80
CA ARG A 31 -10.72 -7.58 3.95
C ARG A 31 -11.88 -6.64 4.20
N PRO A 32 -12.12 -6.20 5.45
CA PRO A 32 -13.37 -5.55 5.82
C PRO A 32 -13.63 -4.26 5.04
N ASP A 33 -12.59 -3.48 4.71
CA ASP A 33 -12.78 -2.25 3.92
C ASP A 33 -13.13 -2.57 2.47
N TYR A 34 -12.45 -3.55 1.85
CA TYR A 34 -12.78 -4.04 0.51
C TYR A 34 -14.18 -4.66 0.48
N ILE A 35 -14.52 -5.52 1.44
CA ILE A 35 -15.81 -6.21 1.53
C ILE A 35 -16.93 -5.19 1.73
N ARG A 36 -16.74 -4.22 2.64
CA ARG A 36 -17.69 -3.13 2.87
C ARG A 36 -17.89 -2.31 1.60
N TRP A 37 -16.80 -1.96 0.92
CA TRP A 37 -16.87 -1.23 -0.34
C TRP A 37 -17.59 -2.04 -1.42
N GLU A 38 -17.27 -3.33 -1.57
CA GLU A 38 -17.88 -4.22 -2.56
C GLU A 38 -19.38 -4.44 -2.29
N ASN A 39 -19.78 -4.57 -1.02
CA ASN A 39 -21.19 -4.65 -0.64
C ASN A 39 -21.92 -3.34 -0.96
N LEU A 40 -21.33 -2.19 -0.65
CA LEU A 40 -21.91 -0.89 -0.97
C LEU A 40 -22.04 -0.69 -2.49
N VAL A 41 -21.06 -1.14 -3.27
CA VAL A 41 -21.17 -1.14 -4.74
C VAL A 41 -22.36 -1.97 -5.20
N LYS A 42 -22.57 -3.17 -4.64
CA LYS A 42 -23.71 -4.03 -5.01
C LYS A 42 -25.05 -3.38 -4.63
N GLU A 43 -25.15 -2.85 -3.41
CA GLU A 43 -26.34 -2.13 -2.93
C GLU A 43 -26.70 -0.97 -3.88
N LEU A 44 -25.71 -0.15 -4.25
CA LEU A 44 -25.92 0.96 -5.19
C LEU A 44 -26.26 0.51 -6.61
N GLN A 45 -25.87 -0.71 -7.01
CA GLN A 45 -26.25 -1.27 -8.32
C GLN A 45 -27.69 -1.76 -8.37
N GLU A 46 -28.32 -1.98 -7.22
CA GLU A 46 -29.75 -2.34 -7.13
C GLU A 46 -30.66 -1.11 -7.27
N GLU A 47 -30.11 0.10 -7.13
CA GLU A 47 -30.83 1.36 -7.34
C GLU A 47 -31.16 1.57 -8.83
N GLU A 48 -32.41 1.95 -9.12
CA GLU A 48 -32.88 2.16 -10.49
C GLU A 48 -32.11 3.29 -11.17
N GLY A 49 -31.54 3.00 -12.35
CA GLY A 49 -30.81 3.98 -13.16
C GLY A 49 -29.34 4.17 -12.79
N VAL A 50 -28.83 3.49 -11.76
CA VAL A 50 -27.41 3.55 -11.38
C VAL A 50 -26.62 2.49 -12.14
N ASN A 51 -25.67 2.93 -12.97
CA ASN A 51 -24.77 2.00 -13.64
C ASN A 51 -23.61 1.59 -12.72
N ARG A 52 -22.96 0.45 -13.02
CA ARG A 52 -21.82 -0.06 -12.24
C ARG A 52 -20.71 0.96 -12.01
N ARG A 53 -20.47 1.85 -12.98
CA ARG A 53 -19.41 2.87 -12.86
C ARG A 53 -19.77 3.93 -11.83
N GLN A 54 -21.01 4.39 -11.84
CA GLN A 54 -21.57 5.30 -10.85
C GLN A 54 -21.56 4.68 -9.46
N ALA A 55 -22.00 3.42 -9.33
CA ALA A 55 -21.96 2.70 -8.05
C ALA A 55 -20.53 2.62 -7.47
N ILE A 56 -19.53 2.32 -8.29
CA ILE A 56 -18.11 2.32 -7.88
C ILE A 56 -17.67 3.70 -7.37
N VAL A 57 -17.94 4.76 -8.12
CA VAL A 57 -17.54 6.12 -7.73
C VAL A 57 -18.25 6.57 -6.45
N ASN A 58 -19.56 6.35 -6.36
CA ASN A 58 -20.37 6.71 -5.20
C ASN A 58 -19.94 5.92 -3.96
N ALA A 59 -19.71 4.61 -4.08
CA ALA A 59 -19.18 3.81 -2.98
C ALA A 59 -17.79 4.28 -2.56
N SER A 60 -16.92 4.67 -3.50
CA SER A 60 -15.58 5.17 -3.17
C SER A 60 -15.60 6.49 -2.42
N LEU A 61 -16.58 7.38 -2.70
CA LEU A 61 -16.72 8.66 -2.02
C LEU A 61 -17.02 8.54 -0.52
N THR A 62 -17.49 7.38 -0.04
CA THR A 62 -17.77 7.16 1.38
C THR A 62 -16.55 6.71 2.19
N PHE A 63 -15.37 6.62 1.58
CA PHE A 63 -14.14 6.17 2.23
C PHE A 63 -13.09 7.28 2.17
N ASP A 64 -12.79 7.89 3.32
CA ASP A 64 -11.80 8.97 3.43
C ASP A 64 -10.41 8.55 2.94
N CYS A 65 -10.07 7.27 3.11
CA CYS A 65 -8.81 6.70 2.65
C CYS A 65 -8.66 6.63 1.12
N LEU A 66 -9.76 6.81 0.36
CA LEU A 66 -9.77 6.89 -1.09
C LEU A 66 -9.75 8.32 -1.62
N SER A 67 -9.88 9.34 -0.76
CA SER A 67 -9.96 10.76 -1.16
C SER A 67 -8.82 11.19 -2.09
N VAL A 68 -7.59 10.77 -1.81
CA VAL A 68 -6.41 11.07 -2.64
C VAL A 68 -6.50 10.43 -4.02
N ILE A 69 -6.94 9.16 -4.10
CA ILE A 69 -7.19 8.51 -5.39
C ILE A 69 -8.29 9.25 -6.15
N ILE A 70 -9.39 9.58 -5.49
CA ILE A 70 -10.53 10.26 -6.11
C ILE A 70 -10.12 11.60 -6.73
N ALA A 71 -9.28 12.38 -6.03
CA ALA A 71 -8.78 13.66 -6.52
C ALA A 71 -7.85 13.55 -7.74
N ASP A 72 -7.24 12.38 -7.99
CA ASP A 72 -6.38 12.15 -9.16
C ASP A 72 -7.18 11.90 -10.46
N TYR A 73 -8.50 11.67 -10.39
CA TYR A 73 -9.32 11.29 -11.54
C TYR A 73 -10.44 12.29 -11.83
N ASN A 74 -10.71 12.52 -13.11
CA ASN A 74 -11.84 13.35 -13.54
C ASN A 74 -13.13 12.53 -13.55
N LEU A 75 -13.90 12.59 -12.45
CA LEU A 75 -15.12 11.80 -12.27
C LEU A 75 -16.24 12.11 -13.29
N SER A 76 -16.26 13.32 -13.87
CA SER A 76 -17.27 13.69 -14.87
C SER A 76 -17.16 12.85 -16.15
N GLN A 77 -15.96 12.37 -16.48
CA GLN A 77 -15.70 11.50 -17.63
C GLN A 77 -16.26 10.08 -17.44
N TYR A 78 -16.71 9.73 -16.24
CA TYR A 78 -17.24 8.41 -15.91
C TYR A 78 -18.76 8.31 -15.99
N GLY A 79 -19.41 9.32 -16.59
CA GLY A 79 -20.85 9.28 -16.85
C GLY A 79 -21.65 9.29 -15.55
N VAL A 80 -21.18 10.01 -14.53
CA VAL A 80 -21.90 10.28 -13.29
C VAL A 80 -22.54 11.68 -13.43
N PRO A 81 -23.69 11.82 -14.13
CA PRO A 81 -24.38 13.10 -14.22
C PRO A 81 -24.84 13.47 -12.81
N ASN A 82 -24.51 14.68 -12.35
CA ASN A 82 -24.84 15.14 -11.01
C ASN A 82 -24.40 14.17 -9.90
N THR A 83 -23.09 13.92 -9.78
CA THR A 83 -22.59 13.96 -8.40
C THR A 83 -22.85 15.39 -7.94
N SER A 84 -23.97 15.61 -7.26
CA SER A 84 -24.08 16.71 -6.32
C SER A 84 -22.97 16.43 -5.32
N ILE A 85 -21.78 16.95 -5.63
CA ILE A 85 -20.66 17.04 -4.73
C ILE A 85 -21.14 18.00 -3.63
N ASN A 86 -22.01 17.52 -2.75
CA ASN A 86 -22.07 17.96 -1.36
C ASN A 86 -20.84 17.39 -0.62
N ALA A 87 -19.77 17.07 -1.33
CA ALA A 87 -18.48 16.91 -0.73
C ALA A 87 -17.89 18.33 -0.65
N GLU A 88 -18.10 18.97 0.49
CA GLU A 88 -17.03 19.72 1.15
C GLU A 88 -15.82 18.80 1.47
N ALA A 89 -15.52 17.79 0.64
CA ALA A 89 -14.22 17.15 0.58
C ALA A 89 -13.33 18.13 -0.19
N THR A 90 -12.95 19.21 0.48
CA THR A 90 -11.72 19.92 0.19
C THR A 90 -10.58 18.91 0.36
N VAL A 91 -10.33 18.10 -0.66
CA VAL A 91 -9.18 17.19 -0.67
C VAL A 91 -7.94 18.06 -0.76
N SER A 92 -7.32 18.34 0.39
CA SER A 92 -6.10 19.14 0.48
C SER A 92 -4.85 18.30 0.23
N VAL A 93 -4.95 16.97 0.38
CA VAL A 93 -3.78 16.07 0.36
C VAL A 93 -3.52 15.54 -1.04
N SER A 94 -2.30 15.76 -1.53
CA SER A 94 -1.88 15.29 -2.86
C SER A 94 -0.90 14.12 -2.80
N SER A 95 -1.09 13.07 -3.62
CA SER A 95 -0.08 12.02 -3.82
C SER A 95 1.05 12.50 -4.74
N ARG A 96 2.28 12.12 -4.39
CA ARG A 96 3.49 12.33 -5.20
C ARG A 96 3.90 11.12 -6.04
N ASP A 97 3.19 10.00 -5.92
CA ASP A 97 3.47 8.74 -6.63
C ASP A 97 4.89 8.19 -6.47
N VAL A 98 5.51 8.44 -5.32
CA VAL A 98 6.84 7.94 -4.99
C VAL A 98 6.74 6.47 -4.62
N ARG A 99 7.49 5.62 -5.34
CA ARG A 99 7.61 4.21 -5.00
C ARG A 99 8.41 4.07 -3.71
N GLN A 100 7.74 3.62 -2.66
CA GLN A 100 8.33 3.36 -1.36
C GLN A 100 8.06 1.91 -0.95
N SER A 101 8.98 1.36 -0.17
CA SER A 101 8.76 0.10 0.53
C SER A 101 7.60 0.25 1.52
N TYR A 102 7.01 -0.88 1.91
CA TYR A 102 5.97 -0.90 2.92
C TYR A 102 6.43 -0.29 4.25
N ARG A 103 7.69 -0.51 4.66
CA ARG A 103 8.28 0.05 5.89
C ARG A 103 8.40 1.57 5.83
N GLU A 104 8.76 2.12 4.68
CA GLU A 104 8.83 3.58 4.47
C GLU A 104 7.43 4.22 4.48
N ASN A 105 6.45 3.60 3.80
CA ASN A 105 5.05 4.05 3.86
C ASN A 105 4.52 4.05 5.30
N LEU A 106 4.89 3.02 6.07
CA LEU A 106 4.46 2.88 7.46
C LEU A 106 5.07 3.93 8.38
N ARG A 107 6.39 4.19 8.26
CA ARG A 107 7.07 5.25 8.99
C ARG A 107 6.43 6.60 8.73
N TRP A 108 6.21 6.93 7.45
CA TRP A 108 5.54 8.17 7.07
C TRP A 108 4.15 8.27 7.69
N ALA A 109 3.37 7.20 7.65
CA ALA A 109 2.02 7.17 8.22
C ALA A 109 2.00 7.41 9.73
N ILE A 110 2.93 6.80 10.48
CA ILE A 110 3.06 6.97 11.93
C ILE A 110 3.43 8.42 12.26
N ASP A 111 4.40 8.99 11.54
CA ASP A 111 4.85 10.37 11.76
C ASP A 111 3.72 11.38 11.46
N ALA A 112 3.04 11.20 10.33
CA ALA A 112 1.91 12.03 9.92
C ALA A 112 0.75 11.92 10.92
N ALA A 113 0.38 10.70 11.35
CA ALA A 113 -0.67 10.48 12.33
C ALA A 113 -0.31 11.08 13.69
N GLY A 114 0.95 10.94 14.12
CA GLY A 114 1.45 11.57 15.34
C GLY A 114 1.37 13.11 15.29
N LYS A 115 1.68 13.72 14.14
CA LYS A 115 1.53 15.16 13.94
C LYS A 115 0.06 15.57 13.98
N PHE A 116 -0.81 14.87 13.25
CA PHE A 116 -2.24 15.13 13.24
C PHE A 116 -2.85 15.02 14.65
N MET A 117 -2.48 14.00 15.43
CA MET A 117 -3.00 13.83 16.79
C MET A 117 -2.69 15.01 17.70
N ARG A 118 -1.51 15.64 17.54
CA ARG A 118 -1.07 16.81 18.31
C ARG A 118 -1.64 18.13 17.80
N THR A 119 -1.71 18.31 16.49
CA THR A 119 -1.98 19.63 15.85
C THR A 119 -3.39 19.75 15.27
N LYS A 120 -4.05 18.61 15.02
CA LYS A 120 -5.28 18.47 14.25
C LYS A 120 -5.16 18.98 12.80
N GLU A 121 -3.93 19.11 12.30
CA GLU A 121 -3.65 19.48 10.91
C GLU A 121 -3.38 18.22 10.08
N GLU A 122 -4.10 18.08 8.97
CA GLU A 122 -3.85 17.02 7.98
C GLU A 122 -2.57 17.29 7.18
N PRO A 123 -1.89 16.24 6.68
CA PRO A 123 -0.73 16.43 5.81
C PRO A 123 -1.15 17.06 4.48
N ASN A 124 -0.38 18.01 3.95
CA ASN A 124 -0.67 18.62 2.64
C ASN A 124 -0.35 17.69 1.45
N ASP A 125 0.55 16.72 1.65
CA ASP A 125 0.95 15.75 0.64
C ASP A 125 1.26 14.40 1.25
N CYS A 126 1.23 13.35 0.43
CA CYS A 126 1.65 12.00 0.79
C CYS A 126 2.60 11.43 -0.28
N PRO A 127 3.49 10.48 0.09
CA PRO A 127 4.37 9.84 -0.87
C PRO A 127 3.60 9.07 -1.96
N ASN A 128 2.59 8.31 -1.55
CA ASN A 128 1.72 7.52 -2.43
C ASN A 128 0.40 7.18 -1.70
N ASP A 129 -0.55 6.59 -2.42
CA ASP A 129 -1.86 6.23 -1.87
C ASP A 129 -1.77 5.23 -0.70
N ALA A 130 -0.81 4.30 -0.74
CA ALA A 130 -0.63 3.31 0.31
C ALA A 130 -0.22 3.99 1.62
N ALA A 131 0.73 4.94 1.58
CA ALA A 131 1.13 5.72 2.75
C ALA A 131 -0.07 6.49 3.34
N TYR A 132 -0.90 7.10 2.50
CA TYR A 132 -2.09 7.82 2.96
C TYR A 132 -3.15 6.90 3.56
N TYR A 133 -3.36 5.73 2.96
CA TYR A 133 -4.25 4.70 3.52
C TYR A 133 -3.80 4.27 4.92
N LEU A 134 -2.50 4.03 5.10
CA LEU A 134 -1.92 3.70 6.40
C LEU A 134 -2.09 4.83 7.42
N TYR A 135 -1.92 6.08 7.00
CA TYR A 135 -2.18 7.25 7.84
C TYR A 135 -3.63 7.29 8.33
N GLN A 136 -4.60 7.07 7.42
CA GLN A 136 -6.02 7.04 7.75
C GLN A 136 -6.35 5.92 8.75
N GLN A 137 -5.77 4.73 8.58
CA GLN A 137 -5.92 3.64 9.57
C GLN A 137 -5.31 4.03 10.93
N ALA A 138 -4.14 4.66 10.93
CA ALA A 138 -3.43 5.06 12.14
C ALA A 138 -4.19 6.11 12.96
N ILE A 139 -4.97 7.00 12.32
CA ILE A 139 -5.79 7.99 13.03
C ILE A 139 -7.16 7.45 13.45
N GLN A 140 -7.73 6.49 12.72
CA GLN A 140 -9.03 5.89 13.02
C GLN A 140 -8.97 4.91 14.20
N ASP A 141 -7.95 4.03 14.24
CA ASP A 141 -7.73 3.10 15.37
C ASP A 141 -6.23 3.03 15.74
N PRO A 142 -5.72 4.03 16.48
CA PRO A 142 -4.29 4.11 16.80
C PRO A 142 -3.78 2.92 17.62
N LYS A 143 -4.62 2.34 18.48
CA LYS A 143 -4.22 1.27 19.40
C LYS A 143 -4.00 -0.03 18.66
N ASP A 144 -4.98 -0.45 17.85
CA ASP A 144 -4.87 -1.67 17.07
C ASP A 144 -3.82 -1.52 15.96
N PHE A 145 -3.73 -0.35 15.34
CA PHE A 145 -2.70 -0.04 14.34
C PHE A 145 -1.29 -0.22 14.93
N LEU A 146 -0.96 0.45 16.04
CA LEU A 146 0.37 0.35 16.67
C LEU A 146 0.66 -1.08 17.17
N GLY A 147 -0.34 -1.79 17.71
CA GLY A 147 -0.17 -3.18 18.12
C GLY A 147 0.25 -4.10 16.96
N LYS A 148 -0.27 -3.87 15.76
CA LYS A 148 0.06 -4.64 14.56
C LYS A 148 1.36 -4.20 13.90
N VAL A 149 1.68 -2.91 13.96
CA VAL A 149 3.01 -2.40 13.55
C VAL A 149 4.11 -3.11 14.34
N GLY A 150 3.95 -3.22 15.67
CA GLY A 150 4.92 -3.94 16.51
C GLY A 150 5.12 -5.40 16.06
N GLN A 151 4.06 -6.09 15.64
CA GLN A 151 4.18 -7.46 15.12
C GLN A 151 4.89 -7.54 13.75
N VAL A 152 4.69 -6.54 12.89
CA VAL A 152 5.33 -6.45 11.59
C VAL A 152 6.83 -6.17 11.74
N GLU A 153 7.20 -5.23 12.61
CA GLU A 153 8.61 -4.90 12.85
C GLU A 153 9.38 -6.07 13.45
N VAL A 154 8.78 -6.79 14.43
CA VAL A 154 9.39 -7.99 15.02
C VAL A 154 9.60 -9.10 13.98
N LYS A 155 8.63 -9.34 13.09
CA LYS A 155 8.76 -10.35 12.03
C LYS A 155 9.78 -9.95 10.96
N ALA A 156 9.83 -8.66 10.62
CA ALA A 156 10.80 -8.15 9.65
C ALA A 156 12.23 -8.25 10.19
N SER A 157 12.47 -7.95 11.47
CA SER A 157 13.79 -8.14 12.09
C SER A 157 14.23 -9.60 12.10
N SER A 158 13.32 -10.54 12.38
CA SER A 158 13.64 -11.97 12.35
C SER A 158 13.97 -12.47 10.94
N GLN A 159 13.33 -11.91 9.92
CA GLN A 159 13.52 -12.34 8.54
C GLN A 159 14.78 -11.70 7.91
N GLU A 160 15.07 -10.43 8.22
CA GLU A 160 16.34 -9.78 7.88
C GLU A 160 17.55 -10.51 8.54
N GLU A 161 17.41 -10.96 9.80
CA GLU A 161 18.43 -11.77 10.47
C GLU A 161 18.65 -13.14 9.80
N ILE A 162 17.59 -13.81 9.35
CA ILE A 162 17.70 -15.10 8.62
C ILE A 162 18.38 -14.89 7.27
N GLU A 163 17.97 -13.88 6.51
CA GLU A 163 18.56 -13.59 5.19
C GLU A 163 20.04 -13.16 5.29
N GLU A 164 20.43 -12.45 6.35
CA GLU A 164 21.85 -12.12 6.60
C GLU A 164 22.68 -13.34 6.99
N ASN A 165 22.11 -14.26 7.77
CA ASN A 165 22.78 -15.48 8.18
C ASN A 165 22.94 -16.47 7.00
N ASP A 166 21.92 -16.58 6.15
CA ASP A 166 21.95 -17.39 4.93
C ASP A 166 22.98 -16.86 3.93
N ARG A 167 23.12 -15.53 3.80
CA ARG A 167 24.18 -14.92 2.98
C ARG A 167 25.57 -15.23 3.52
N LYS A 168 25.78 -15.11 4.84
CA LYS A 168 27.07 -15.45 5.48
C LYS A 168 27.42 -16.92 5.31
N GLN A 169 26.43 -17.83 5.40
CA GLN A 169 26.64 -19.25 5.15
C GLN A 169 26.95 -19.54 3.68
N ALA A 170 26.23 -18.91 2.73
CA ALA A 170 26.48 -19.08 1.31
C ALA A 170 27.88 -18.58 0.89
N THR A 171 28.35 -17.46 1.43
CA THR A 171 29.72 -16.97 1.17
C THR A 171 30.77 -17.96 1.71
N LYS A 172 30.56 -18.48 2.92
CA LYS A 172 31.46 -19.48 3.50
C LYS A 172 31.48 -20.79 2.70
N SER A 173 30.33 -21.26 2.22
CA SER A 173 30.26 -22.47 1.39
C SER A 173 30.93 -22.30 0.02
N ILE A 174 30.98 -21.08 -0.52
CA ILE A 174 31.72 -20.80 -1.77
C ILE A 174 33.24 -20.80 -1.50
N GLU A 175 33.69 -20.19 -0.39
CA GLU A 175 35.10 -20.24 0.03
C GLU A 175 35.58 -21.68 0.25
N ASP A 176 34.76 -22.51 0.92
CA ASP A 176 35.07 -23.94 1.14
C ASP A 176 35.14 -24.73 -0.20
N ILE A 177 34.31 -24.38 -1.20
CA ILE A 177 34.35 -25.00 -2.54
C ILE A 177 35.60 -24.58 -3.33
N ASP A 178 35.97 -23.30 -3.27
CA ASP A 178 37.16 -22.78 -3.94
C ASP A 178 38.45 -23.40 -3.34
N GLU A 179 38.48 -23.62 -2.02
CA GLU A 179 39.59 -24.32 -1.35
C GLU A 179 39.71 -25.79 -1.80
N MET A 180 38.58 -26.50 -1.93
CA MET A 180 38.53 -27.88 -2.44
C MET A 180 38.93 -27.98 -3.92
N LEU A 181 38.56 -27.00 -4.74
CA LEU A 181 38.95 -26.95 -6.16
C LEU A 181 40.44 -26.69 -6.32
N ALA A 182 41.02 -25.80 -5.50
CA ALA A 182 42.45 -25.54 -5.49
C ALA A 182 43.27 -26.79 -5.11
N THR A 183 42.80 -27.58 -4.15
CA THR A 183 43.47 -28.84 -3.77
C THR A 183 43.36 -29.91 -4.86
N LEU A 184 42.25 -29.97 -5.59
CA LEU A 184 42.08 -30.89 -6.73
C LEU A 184 42.96 -30.53 -7.93
N ASP A 185 43.18 -29.24 -8.19
CA ASP A 185 44.08 -28.78 -9.24
C ASP A 185 45.55 -29.10 -8.89
N GLU A 186 45.95 -28.91 -7.61
CA GLU A 186 47.28 -29.31 -7.12
C GLU A 186 47.50 -30.83 -7.18
N GLU A 187 46.48 -31.65 -6.88
CA GLU A 187 46.58 -33.12 -6.99
C GLU A 187 46.62 -33.61 -8.45
N ASN A 188 45.97 -32.92 -9.39
CA ASN A 188 46.03 -33.26 -10.81
C ASN A 188 47.36 -32.88 -11.46
N GLU A 189 47.97 -31.76 -11.06
CA GLU A 189 49.31 -31.38 -11.53
C GLU A 189 50.40 -32.34 -11.02
N ASN A 190 50.25 -32.84 -9.78
CA ASN A 190 51.21 -33.79 -9.19
C ASN A 190 51.08 -35.24 -9.70
N ASN A 191 49.97 -35.61 -10.35
CA ASN A 191 49.75 -36.94 -10.93
C ASN A 191 49.99 -36.99 -12.45
N ALA A 192 50.43 -35.88 -13.06
CA ALA A 192 50.71 -35.77 -14.50
C ALA A 192 52.20 -35.91 -14.88
N ASP A 193 53.08 -36.13 -13.90
CA ASP A 193 54.49 -36.55 -14.04
C ASP A 193 54.65 -38.07 -13.79
#